data_AF-A0A538RZW8-F1
#
_entry.id   AF-A0A538RZW8-F1
#
_cell.length_a   1.000
_cell.length_b   1.000
_cell.length_c   1.000
_cell.angle_alpha   90.00
_cell.angle_beta   90.00
_cell.angle_gamma   90.00
#
_symmetry.space_group_name_H-M   'P 1'
#
loop_
_entity.id
_entity.type
_entity.pdbx_description
1 polymer ?
#
loop_
_entity_poly.entity_id
_entity_poly.type
_entity_poly.pdbx_seq_one_letter_code
_entity_poly.pdbx_strand_id
1 'polypeptide(L)'
;MNKFRPAGLTSADAAGLPVFPGLVRYDEVFELKEIRHALRFTAKRTRKAYVHPARHYASNSRDPNRPPMGMRVRLKADYDISGFSANAQIILKALKKYGMFLADNGGNWYFSGVPDDRWDNEELATLKRVKGKDFEVIQLGRLVTQ
;
A
#
# COMPACT_ATOMS: atom_id res chain seq x y z
N MET A 1 8.92 -13.07 -22.04
CA MET A 1 9.49 -13.66 -20.81
C MET A 1 9.98 -12.55 -19.90
N ASN A 2 9.23 -12.24 -18.83
CA ASN A 2 9.64 -11.22 -17.86
C ASN A 2 10.71 -11.81 -16.92
N LYS A 3 11.98 -11.43 -17.13
CA LYS A 3 13.08 -11.75 -16.22
C LYS A 3 12.84 -11.04 -14.88
N PHE A 4 12.40 -11.81 -13.89
CA PHE A 4 12.24 -11.31 -12.52
C PHE A 4 13.61 -10.93 -11.94
N ARG A 5 13.67 -9.78 -11.25
CA ARG A 5 14.90 -9.25 -10.65
C ARG A 5 15.38 -10.15 -9.50
N PRO A 6 16.70 -10.37 -9.33
CA PRO A 6 17.25 -11.18 -8.23
C PRO A 6 16.87 -10.64 -6.84
N ALA A 7 16.57 -11.54 -5.91
CA ALA A 7 16.30 -11.20 -4.52
C ALA A 7 17.57 -10.69 -3.81
N GLY A 8 17.44 -9.75 -2.86
CA GLY A 8 18.58 -9.27 -2.05
C GLY A 8 19.20 -7.93 -2.45
N LEU A 9 18.73 -7.27 -3.51
CA LEU A 9 19.26 -5.98 -3.95
C LEU A 9 18.34 -4.82 -3.53
N THR A 10 18.94 -3.77 -2.98
CA THR A 10 18.28 -2.48 -2.72
C THR A 10 17.63 -1.98 -4.01
N SER A 11 16.34 -1.67 -3.93
CA SER A 11 15.55 -1.15 -5.05
C SER A 11 14.90 0.16 -4.62
N ALA A 12 14.40 0.96 -5.57
CA ALA A 12 13.63 2.17 -5.27
C ALA A 12 12.33 1.88 -4.47
N ASP A 13 11.98 0.60 -4.36
CA ASP A 13 10.98 0.03 -3.45
C ASP A 13 11.69 -0.94 -2.50
N ALA A 14 11.67 -0.67 -1.20
CA ALA A 14 12.38 -1.52 -0.24
C ALA A 14 11.87 -2.97 -0.18
N ALA A 15 10.65 -3.25 -0.63
CA ALA A 15 10.07 -4.58 -0.76
C ALA A 15 10.39 -5.26 -2.11
N GLY A 16 10.91 -4.52 -3.10
CA GLY A 16 11.17 -5.00 -4.46
C GLY A 16 9.91 -5.13 -5.32
N LEU A 17 8.83 -4.41 -4.98
CA LEU A 17 7.59 -4.40 -5.75
C LEU A 17 7.63 -3.37 -6.90
N PRO A 18 6.88 -3.58 -7.99
CA PRO A 18 6.68 -2.55 -9.01
C PRO A 18 6.02 -1.31 -8.39
N VAL A 19 6.66 -0.14 -8.52
CA VAL A 19 6.16 1.13 -7.94
C VAL A 19 4.89 1.60 -8.65
N PHE A 20 4.93 1.72 -9.97
CA PHE A 20 3.87 2.32 -10.79
C PHE A 20 2.51 1.59 -10.67
N PRO A 21 2.44 0.25 -10.67
CA PRO A 21 1.18 -0.48 -10.46
C PRO A 21 0.59 -0.33 -9.04
N GLY A 22 1.33 0.22 -8.07
CA GLY A 22 0.84 0.43 -6.70
C GLY A 22 0.31 1.84 -6.44
N LEU A 23 0.44 2.76 -7.40
CA LEU A 23 0.01 4.15 -7.25
C LEU A 23 -1.46 4.33 -7.65
N VAL A 24 -2.15 5.25 -6.99
CA VAL A 24 -3.47 5.71 -7.43
C VAL A 24 -3.30 6.51 -8.72
N ARG A 25 -4.00 6.14 -9.80
CA ARG A 25 -3.94 6.87 -11.07
C ARG A 25 -5.15 7.78 -11.24
N TYR A 26 -4.92 8.97 -11.79
CA TYR A 26 -5.97 9.96 -12.02
C TYR A 26 -7.08 9.39 -12.91
N ASP A 27 -6.71 8.81 -14.06
CA ASP A 27 -7.67 8.26 -15.02
C ASP A 27 -8.53 7.14 -14.42
N GLU A 28 -7.98 6.34 -13.50
CA GLU A 28 -8.74 5.28 -12.82
C GLU A 28 -9.82 5.85 -11.89
N VAL A 29 -9.54 7.00 -11.27
CA VAL A 29 -10.45 7.64 -10.32
C VAL A 29 -11.47 8.53 -11.06
N PHE A 30 -11.03 9.36 -11.98
CA PHE A 30 -11.89 10.36 -12.63
C PHE A 30 -12.59 9.84 -13.89
N GLU A 31 -11.92 9.04 -14.72
CA GLU A 31 -12.49 8.54 -15.97
C GLU A 31 -13.17 7.19 -15.78
N LEU A 32 -12.43 6.21 -15.24
CA LEU A 32 -12.93 4.84 -15.09
C LEU A 32 -13.80 4.64 -13.85
N LYS A 33 -13.69 5.55 -12.86
CA LYS A 33 -14.38 5.50 -11.57
C LYS A 33 -14.17 4.17 -10.81
N GLU A 34 -13.08 3.47 -11.08
CA GLU A 34 -12.71 2.21 -10.47
C GLU A 34 -11.19 1.97 -10.56
N ILE A 35 -10.57 1.73 -9.41
CA ILE A 35 -9.20 1.21 -9.32
C ILE A 35 -9.28 -0.31 -9.17
N ARG A 36 -8.63 -1.05 -10.08
CA ARG A 36 -8.73 -2.52 -10.19
C ARG A 36 -7.48 -3.28 -9.70
N HIS A 37 -6.69 -2.65 -8.84
CA HIS A 37 -5.47 -3.23 -8.30
C HIS A 37 -5.25 -2.87 -6.82
N ALA A 38 -4.31 -3.58 -6.19
CA ALA A 38 -3.88 -3.24 -4.83
C ALA A 38 -2.93 -2.04 -4.87
N LEU A 39 -3.00 -1.20 -3.84
CA LEU A 39 -2.11 -0.05 -3.68
C LEU A 39 -0.83 -0.44 -2.93
N ARG A 40 0.12 0.49 -2.85
CA ARG A 40 1.29 0.36 -1.96
C ARG A 40 1.26 1.42 -0.86
N PHE A 41 1.74 1.05 0.32
CA PHE A 41 1.87 1.97 1.44
C PHE A 41 3.22 1.83 2.15
N THR A 42 3.52 2.78 3.04
CA THR A 42 4.75 2.80 3.82
C THR A 42 4.48 2.74 5.33
N ALA A 43 5.47 2.28 6.09
CA ALA A 43 5.43 2.24 7.55
C ALA A 43 6.76 2.75 8.13
N LYS A 44 6.74 3.43 9.26
CA LYS A 44 7.94 4.05 9.83
C LYS A 44 8.97 3.02 10.29
N ARG A 45 8.52 1.87 10.78
CA ARG A 45 9.38 0.79 11.26
C ARG A 45 8.87 -0.54 10.74
N THR A 46 9.76 -1.29 10.11
CA THR A 46 9.51 -2.64 9.59
C THR A 46 10.49 -3.63 10.21
N ARG A 47 10.24 -4.93 10.05
CA ARG A 47 11.19 -5.98 10.49
C ARG A 47 12.09 -6.43 9.35
N LYS A 48 13.20 -7.08 9.72
CA LYS A 48 14.14 -7.80 8.86
C LYS A 48 13.51 -9.09 8.31
N ALA A 49 12.36 -8.97 7.68
CA ALA A 49 11.61 -10.06 7.09
C ALA A 49 10.66 -9.54 6.00
N TYR A 50 10.32 -10.42 5.06
CA TYR A 50 9.36 -10.12 4.01
C TYR A 50 8.42 -11.30 3.75
N VAL A 51 7.32 -11.01 3.07
CA VAL A 51 6.30 -11.94 2.64
C VAL A 51 6.10 -11.77 1.14
N HIS A 52 6.03 -12.87 0.38
CA HIS A 52 5.74 -12.79 -1.05
C HIS A 52 4.41 -12.06 -1.33
N PRO A 53 4.34 -11.19 -2.35
CA PRO A 53 5.27 -11.04 -3.48
C PRO A 53 6.52 -10.19 -3.22
N ALA A 54 6.68 -9.57 -2.04
CA ALA A 54 7.92 -8.89 -1.70
C ALA A 54 9.10 -9.87 -1.74
N ARG A 55 10.29 -9.34 -2.03
CA ARG A 55 11.55 -10.11 -2.19
C ARG A 55 12.71 -9.50 -1.39
N HIS A 56 12.45 -8.42 -0.68
CA HIS A 56 13.48 -7.65 0.03
C HIS A 56 12.90 -6.94 1.27
N TYR A 57 13.78 -6.48 2.15
CA TYR A 57 13.46 -5.70 3.35
C TYR A 57 14.54 -4.63 3.56
N ALA A 58 14.19 -3.50 4.19
CA ALA A 58 15.14 -2.43 4.52
C ALA A 58 15.16 -2.15 6.03
N SER A 59 15.41 -3.17 6.85
CA SER A 59 15.42 -3.03 8.31
C SER A 59 16.41 -3.99 8.95
N ASN A 60 17.05 -3.57 10.05
CA ASN A 60 17.91 -4.41 10.88
C ASN A 60 17.18 -4.99 12.10
N SER A 61 15.90 -4.65 12.30
CA SER A 61 15.16 -5.05 13.50
C SER A 61 14.52 -6.44 13.33
N ARG A 62 14.75 -7.34 14.30
CA ARG A 62 14.11 -8.67 14.37
C ARG A 62 12.85 -8.71 15.25
N ASP A 63 12.36 -7.55 15.67
CA ASP A 63 11.18 -7.43 16.54
C ASP A 63 9.93 -8.02 15.86
N PRO A 64 9.30 -9.06 16.44
CA PRO A 64 8.15 -9.73 15.84
C PRO A 64 6.91 -8.83 15.77
N ASN A 65 6.86 -7.76 16.56
CA ASN A 65 5.75 -6.79 16.56
C ASN A 65 5.80 -5.80 15.39
N ARG A 66 6.89 -5.81 14.59
CA ARG A 66 7.00 -4.93 13.42
C ARG A 66 6.47 -5.63 12.17
N PRO A 67 5.81 -4.89 11.27
CA PRO A 67 5.28 -5.49 10.06
C PRO A 67 6.42 -5.87 9.09
N PRO A 68 6.31 -7.02 8.39
CA PRO A 68 7.23 -7.44 7.35
C PRO A 68 6.88 -6.74 6.03
N MET A 69 7.89 -6.49 5.19
CA MET A 69 7.63 -6.04 3.81
C MET A 69 6.75 -7.04 3.06
N GLY A 70 5.88 -6.55 2.18
CA GLY A 70 4.92 -7.38 1.45
C GLY A 70 3.70 -7.83 2.26
N MET A 71 3.58 -7.44 3.54
CA MET A 71 2.34 -7.62 4.29
C MET A 71 1.19 -6.94 3.55
N ARG A 72 0.10 -7.68 3.34
CA ARG A 72 -1.11 -7.15 2.71
C ARG A 72 -2.16 -6.84 3.75
N VAL A 73 -2.68 -5.62 3.70
CA VAL A 73 -3.77 -5.14 4.53
C VAL A 73 -4.92 -4.67 3.64
N ARG A 74 -6.14 -4.66 4.15
CA ARG A 74 -7.29 -4.03 3.48
C ARG A 74 -8.08 -3.19 4.45
N LEU A 75 -8.80 -2.20 3.93
CA LEU A 75 -9.74 -1.43 4.73
C LEU A 75 -10.88 -2.36 5.14
N LYS A 76 -11.31 -2.31 6.41
CA LYS A 76 -12.40 -3.15 6.89
C LYS A 76 -13.67 -2.92 6.07
N ALA A 77 -14.41 -3.99 5.83
CA ALA A 77 -15.60 -3.95 4.98
C ALA A 77 -16.70 -3.02 5.55
N ASP A 78 -16.79 -2.95 6.88
CA ASP A 78 -17.78 -2.17 7.64
C ASP A 78 -17.40 -0.68 7.83
N TYR A 79 -16.18 -0.27 7.48
CA TYR A 79 -15.77 1.13 7.61
C TYR A 79 -16.65 2.03 6.74
N ASP A 80 -17.34 3.00 7.34
CA ASP A 80 -18.23 3.89 6.61
C ASP A 80 -17.44 4.87 5.73
N ILE A 81 -17.77 4.88 4.44
CA ILE A 81 -17.14 5.74 3.43
C ILE A 81 -18.11 6.80 2.88
N SER A 82 -19.37 6.80 3.32
CA SER A 82 -20.41 7.70 2.80
C SER A 82 -20.08 9.18 3.01
N GLY A 83 -19.39 9.50 4.12
CA GLY A 83 -18.94 10.86 4.46
C GLY A 83 -17.66 11.32 3.76
N PHE A 84 -17.23 10.60 2.72
CA PHE A 84 -16.15 10.99 1.82
C PHE A 84 -16.73 11.41 0.47
N SER A 85 -16.02 12.25 -0.25
CA SER A 85 -16.33 12.63 -1.63
C SER A 85 -16.31 11.43 -2.59
N ALA A 86 -16.90 11.59 -3.76
CA ALA A 86 -17.03 10.50 -4.73
C ALA A 86 -15.67 9.90 -5.16
N ASN A 87 -14.65 10.73 -5.37
CA ASN A 87 -13.33 10.25 -5.82
C ASN A 87 -12.58 9.55 -4.67
N ALA A 88 -12.62 10.12 -3.47
CA ALA A 88 -12.11 9.45 -2.27
C ALA A 88 -12.80 8.10 -2.02
N GLN A 89 -14.11 8.00 -2.22
CA GLN A 89 -14.84 6.74 -2.10
C GLN A 89 -14.34 5.67 -3.08
N ILE A 90 -13.91 6.03 -4.30
CA ILE A 90 -13.34 5.07 -5.27
C ILE A 90 -12.04 4.47 -4.73
N ILE A 91 -11.17 5.31 -4.16
CA ILE A 91 -9.92 4.87 -3.51
C ILE A 91 -10.23 3.96 -2.31
N LEU A 92 -11.18 4.35 -1.46
CA LEU A 92 -11.56 3.56 -0.28
C LEU A 92 -12.19 2.21 -0.68
N LYS A 93 -12.99 2.17 -1.75
CA LYS A 93 -13.52 0.92 -2.31
C LYS A 93 -12.40 0.01 -2.80
N ALA A 94 -11.37 0.55 -3.45
CA ALA A 94 -10.21 -0.21 -3.86
C ALA A 94 -9.43 -0.75 -2.65
N LEU A 95 -9.27 0.05 -1.60
CA LEU A 95 -8.66 -0.39 -0.34
C LEU A 95 -9.47 -1.47 0.37
N LYS A 96 -10.81 -1.48 0.26
CA LYS A 96 -11.65 -2.57 0.77
C LYS A 96 -11.50 -3.85 -0.06
N LYS A 97 -11.54 -3.73 -1.40
CA LYS A 97 -11.59 -4.87 -2.32
C LYS A 97 -10.22 -5.50 -2.56
N TYR A 98 -9.22 -4.69 -2.89
CA TYR A 98 -7.87 -5.13 -3.26
C TYR A 98 -6.85 -4.89 -2.14
N GLY A 99 -7.10 -3.94 -1.24
CA GLY A 99 -6.17 -3.62 -0.17
C GLY A 99 -4.87 -2.99 -0.67
N MET A 100 -3.83 -3.09 0.15
CA MET A 100 -2.53 -2.50 -0.10
C MET A 100 -1.39 -3.32 0.51
N PHE A 101 -0.21 -3.20 -0.11
CA PHE A 101 1.01 -3.89 0.30
C PHE A 101 1.99 -2.94 0.98
N LEU A 102 2.60 -3.41 2.07
CA LEU A 102 3.69 -2.68 2.73
C LEU A 102 4.93 -2.76 1.84
N ALA A 103 5.29 -1.64 1.24
CA ALA A 103 6.31 -1.59 0.21
C ALA A 103 7.59 -0.87 0.65
N ASP A 104 7.49 0.05 1.61
CA ASP A 104 8.65 0.86 2.02
C ASP A 104 8.63 1.32 3.48
N ASN A 105 9.79 1.80 3.91
CA ASN A 105 9.91 2.57 5.14
C ASN A 105 9.60 4.04 4.86
N GLY A 106 8.67 4.63 5.63
CA GLY A 106 8.24 6.01 5.40
C GLY A 106 7.25 6.50 6.45
N GLY A 107 6.35 7.40 6.05
CA GLY A 107 5.23 7.81 6.91
C GLY A 107 4.30 6.63 7.20
N ASN A 108 3.80 6.51 8.43
CA ASN A 108 2.86 5.44 8.75
C ASN A 108 1.57 5.58 7.92
N TRP A 109 1.17 4.51 7.23
CA TRP A 109 -0.08 4.43 6.46
C TRP A 109 -0.14 5.40 5.28
N TYR A 110 1.02 5.82 4.77
CA TYR A 110 1.11 6.71 3.63
C TYR A 110 1.10 5.91 2.33
N PHE A 111 0.18 6.25 1.41
CA PHE A 111 0.13 5.76 0.04
C PHE A 111 0.08 6.96 -0.91
N SER A 112 0.59 6.80 -2.13
CA SER A 112 0.77 7.91 -3.07
C SER A 112 -0.03 7.70 -4.35
N GLY A 113 -0.53 8.79 -4.92
CA GLY A 113 -0.99 8.84 -6.30
C GLY A 113 0.14 9.19 -7.25
N VAL A 114 -0.12 9.02 -8.55
CA VAL A 114 0.72 9.59 -9.61
C VAL A 114 0.62 11.12 -9.51
N PRO A 115 1.75 11.88 -9.60
CA PRO A 115 1.72 13.33 -9.64
C PRO A 115 0.84 13.82 -10.80
N ASP A 116 -0.16 14.64 -10.48
CA ASP A 116 -1.07 15.24 -11.46
C ASP A 116 -1.63 16.53 -10.86
N ASP A 117 -1.54 17.65 -11.58
CA ASP A 117 -1.98 18.95 -11.08
C ASP A 117 -3.52 19.06 -11.01
N ARG A 118 -4.24 18.11 -11.61
CA ARG A 118 -5.71 18.02 -11.57
C ARG A 118 -6.24 17.41 -10.28
N TRP A 119 -5.37 16.93 -9.38
CA TRP A 119 -5.80 16.43 -8.07
C TRP A 119 -6.34 17.55 -7.19
N ASP A 120 -7.52 17.33 -6.62
CA ASP A 120 -8.00 18.15 -5.51
C ASP A 120 -7.30 17.74 -4.20
N ASN A 121 -6.38 18.57 -3.75
CA ASN A 121 -5.60 18.32 -2.54
C ASN A 121 -6.43 18.37 -1.25
N GLU A 122 -7.51 19.17 -1.22
CA GLU A 122 -8.41 19.24 -0.07
C GLU A 122 -9.22 17.94 0.05
N GLU A 123 -9.69 17.44 -1.09
CA GLU A 123 -10.32 16.13 -1.20
C GLU A 123 -9.38 15.01 -0.72
N LEU A 124 -8.15 14.97 -1.25
CA LEU A 124 -7.16 13.95 -0.87
C LEU A 124 -6.75 14.04 0.60
N ALA A 125 -6.76 15.24 1.20
CA ALA A 125 -6.48 15.41 2.62
C ALA A 125 -7.50 14.68 3.52
N THR A 126 -8.75 14.49 3.05
CA THR A 126 -9.77 13.75 3.81
C THR A 126 -9.39 12.29 4.04
N LEU A 127 -8.61 11.66 3.15
CA LEU A 127 -8.16 10.28 3.28
C LEU A 127 -7.29 10.06 4.54
N LYS A 128 -6.68 11.12 5.08
CA LYS A 128 -5.94 11.07 6.36
C LYS A 128 -6.84 10.74 7.56
N ARG A 129 -8.17 10.80 7.41
CA ARG A 129 -9.14 10.36 8.43
C ARG A 129 -9.05 8.84 8.66
N VAL A 130 -8.73 8.07 7.63
CA VAL A 130 -8.55 6.62 7.74
C VAL A 130 -7.27 6.32 8.51
N LYS A 131 -7.38 5.54 9.58
CA LYS A 131 -6.28 5.20 10.48
C LYS A 131 -5.93 3.73 10.36
N GLY A 132 -4.75 3.36 10.85
CA GLY A 132 -4.30 1.97 10.88
C GLY A 132 -5.27 0.98 11.53
N LYS A 133 -6.02 1.41 12.55
CA LYS A 133 -7.05 0.60 13.24
C LYS A 133 -8.24 0.22 12.35
N ASP A 134 -8.43 0.96 11.26
CA ASP A 134 -9.52 0.75 10.30
C ASP A 134 -9.12 -0.28 9.23
N PHE A 135 -7.85 -0.69 9.21
CA PHE A 135 -7.34 -1.76 8.37
C PHE A 135 -7.30 -3.09 9.13
N GLU A 136 -7.35 -4.16 8.36
CA GLU A 136 -7.13 -5.52 8.83
C GLU A 136 -6.08 -6.20 7.94
N VAL A 137 -5.33 -7.13 8.54
CA VAL A 137 -4.30 -7.88 7.84
C VAL A 137 -4.96 -9.07 7.13
N ILE A 138 -4.82 -9.12 5.80
CA ILE A 138 -5.43 -10.19 4.99
C ILE A 138 -4.43 -11.23 4.50
N GLN A 139 -3.15 -10.89 4.48
CA GLN A 139 -2.11 -11.83 4.11
C GLN A 139 -0.82 -11.59 4.89
N LEU A 140 -0.53 -12.57 5.75
CA LEU A 140 0.80 -12.85 6.29
C LEU A 140 1.17 -14.23 5.74
N GLY A 141 1.66 -14.28 4.51
CA GLY A 141 2.21 -15.50 3.95
C GLY A 141 3.46 -15.96 4.72
N ARG A 142 4.11 -17.02 4.21
CA ARG A 142 5.36 -17.53 4.81
C ARG A 142 6.39 -16.39 4.92
N LEU A 143 6.77 -16.08 6.15
CA LEU A 143 7.81 -15.11 6.44
C LEU A 143 9.15 -15.66 5.95
N VAL A 144 9.81 -14.88 5.12
CA VAL A 144 11.21 -15.12 4.76
C VAL A 144 12.06 -14.20 5.62
N THR A 145 12.83 -14.81 6.51
CA THR A 145 13.79 -14.17 7.42
C THR A 145 15.21 -14.47 6.94
N GLN A 146 16.13 -13.51 7.12
CA GLN A 146 17.58 -13.70 6.89
C GLN A 146 18.40 -13.46 8.16
#